data_AF-A0A0B8QSF6-F1
#
_entry.id   AF-A0A0B8QSF6-F1
#
_cell.length_a   1.000
_cell.length_b   1.000
_cell.length_c   1.000
_cell.angle_alpha   90.00
_cell.angle_beta   90.00
_cell.angle_gamma   90.00
#
_symmetry.space_group_name_H-M   'P 1'
#
loop_
_entity.id
_entity.type
_entity.pdbx_description
1 polymer ?
#
loop_
_entity_poly.entity_id
_entity_poly.type
_entity_poly.pdbx_seq_one_letter_code
_entity_poly.pdbx_strand_id
1 'polypeptide(L)' 'MLREGTDYGSVEASLQDKVDQVLMQLKNGQAVIVYSELHETIDIKVSQNSQLL' A
#
# COMPACT_ATOMS: atom_id res chain seq x y z
N MET A 1 -19.75 -33.48 17.09
CA MET A 1 -19.95 -32.14 16.48
C MET A 1 -18.58 -31.60 16.13
N LEU A 2 -18.08 -31.84 14.90
CA LEU A 2 -16.93 -31.09 14.42
C LEU A 2 -17.41 -29.67 14.14
N ARG A 3 -16.86 -28.69 14.86
CA ARG A 3 -16.97 -27.30 14.42
C ARG A 3 -15.96 -27.16 13.29
N GLU A 4 -16.43 -27.26 12.05
CA GLU A 4 -15.67 -26.83 10.88
C GLU A 4 -15.49 -25.30 10.98
N GLY A 5 -14.54 -24.90 11.82
CA GLY A 5 -14.09 -23.52 11.96
C GLY A 5 -12.76 -23.38 11.26
N THR A 6 -12.76 -23.24 9.94
CA THR A 6 -11.57 -22.89 9.14
C THR A 6 -11.97 -22.21 7.84
N ASP A 7 -12.86 -21.23 7.90
CA ASP A 7 -12.95 -20.25 6.81
C ASP A 7 -13.31 -18.87 7.36
N TYR A 8 -12.44 -18.37 8.24
CA TYR A 8 -12.28 -16.91 8.32
C TYR A 8 -11.39 -16.51 7.14
N GLY A 9 -11.90 -16.72 5.92
CA GLY A 9 -11.28 -16.31 4.69
C GLY A 9 -11.02 -14.82 4.81
N SER A 10 -9.77 -14.48 5.13
CA SER A 10 -9.29 -13.13 5.01
C SER A 10 -9.36 -12.87 3.53
N VAL A 11 -10.40 -12.17 3.06
CA VAL A 11 -10.51 -11.79 1.67
C VAL A 11 -9.32 -10.87 1.43
N GLU A 12 -8.26 -11.44 0.84
CA GLU A 12 -7.11 -10.66 0.44
C GLU A 12 -7.62 -9.63 -0.56
N ALA A 13 -7.29 -8.36 -0.33
CA ALA A 13 -7.57 -7.32 -1.29
C ALA A 13 -7.04 -7.76 -2.67
N SER A 14 -7.89 -7.63 -3.70
CA SER A 14 -7.49 -7.99 -5.05
C SER A 14 -6.30 -7.14 -5.49
N LEU A 15 -5.57 -7.57 -6.52
CA LEU A 15 -4.51 -6.74 -7.08
C LEU A 15 -5.04 -5.37 -7.51
N GLN A 16 -6.26 -5.31 -8.05
CA GLN A 16 -6.90 -4.06 -8.44
C GLN A 16 -7.16 -3.16 -7.23
N ASP A 17 -7.67 -3.69 -6.13
CA ASP A 17 -7.90 -2.93 -4.91
C ASP A 17 -6.59 -2.35 -4.37
N LYS A 18 -5.50 -3.11 -4.43
CA LYS A 18 -4.16 -2.66 -4.01
C LYS A 18 -3.67 -1.52 -4.91
N VAL A 19 -3.89 -1.59 -6.22
CA VAL A 19 -3.52 -0.53 -7.18
C VAL A 19 -4.36 0.74 -6.90
N ASP A 20 -5.66 0.60 -6.71
CA ASP A 20 -6.56 1.72 -6.46
C ASP A 20 -6.22 2.45 -5.16
N GLN A 21 -5.82 1.70 -4.12
CA GLN A 21 -5.31 2.26 -2.87
C GLN A 21 -4.04 3.09 -3.08
N VAL A 22 -3.06 2.56 -3.82
CA VAL A 22 -1.82 3.29 -4.13
C VAL A 22 -2.12 4.57 -4.92
N LEU A 23 -2.97 4.48 -5.95
CA LEU A 23 -3.38 5.65 -6.74
C LEU A 23 -4.08 6.71 -5.89
N MET A 24 -4.93 6.30 -4.95
CA MET A 24 -5.61 7.21 -4.04
C MET A 24 -4.61 7.94 -3.14
N GLN A 25 -3.63 7.22 -2.57
CA GLN A 25 -2.60 7.83 -1.73
C GLN A 25 -1.72 8.82 -2.51
N LEU A 26 -1.36 8.50 -3.74
CA LEU A 26 -0.62 9.42 -4.63
C LEU A 26 -1.43 10.68 -4.93
N LYS A 27 -2.72 10.54 -5.29
CA LYS A 27 -3.61 11.67 -5.55
C LYS A 27 -3.80 12.58 -4.33
N ASN A 28 -3.83 11.99 -3.14
CA ASN A 28 -4.01 12.71 -1.89
C ASN A 28 -2.70 13.26 -1.31
N GLY A 29 -1.55 13.05 -1.96
CA GLY A 29 -0.23 13.47 -1.47
C GLY A 29 0.28 12.68 -0.25
N GLN A 30 -0.37 11.56 0.08
CA GLN A 30 0.02 10.65 1.17
C GLN A 30 1.13 9.68 0.76
N ALA A 31 1.40 9.55 -0.53
CA ALA A 31 2.53 8.84 -1.08
C ALA A 31 3.18 9.68 -2.19
N VAL A 32 4.46 9.43 -2.45
CA VAL A 32 5.26 10.09 -3.47
C VAL A 32 6.03 9.06 -4.29
N ILE A 33 6.28 9.42 -5.55
CA ILE A 33 7.16 8.66 -6.45
C ILE A 33 8.58 9.19 -6.26
N VAL A 34 9.52 8.29 -6.00
CA VAL A 34 10.93 8.60 -5.79
C VAL A 34 11.74 7.97 -6.91
N TYR A 35 12.51 8.80 -7.60
CA TYR A 35 13.54 8.32 -8.53
C TYR A 35 14.88 8.27 -7.81
N SER A 36 15.58 7.14 -7.91
CA SER A 36 16.94 6.96 -7.43
C SER A 36 17.90 7.06 -8.61
N GLU A 37 18.63 8.16 -8.75
CA GLU A 37 19.64 8.31 -9.81
C GLU A 37 20.76 7.28 -9.69
N LEU A 38 21.17 6.96 -8.46
CA LEU A 38 22.26 6.01 -8.19
C LEU A 38 21.96 4.59 -8.67
N HIS A 39 20.69 4.18 -8.63
CA HIS A 39 20.26 2.83 -8.98
C HIS A 39 19.37 2.79 -10.23
N GLU A 40 19.09 3.94 -10.82
CA GLU A 40 18.17 4.13 -11.95
C GLU A 40 16.80 3.46 -11.72
N THR A 41 16.29 3.53 -10.48
CA THR A 41 15.02 2.90 -10.07
C THR A 41 13.93 3.91 -9.75
N ILE A 42 12.68 3.46 -9.85
CA ILE A 42 11.49 4.20 -9.45
C ILE A 42 10.78 3.42 -8.34
N ASP A 43 10.55 4.09 -7.21
CA ASP A 43 9.83 3.54 -6.06
C ASP A 43 8.63 4.42 -5.70
N ILE A 44 7.64 3.82 -5.03
CA ILE A 44 6.53 4.54 -4.40
C ILE A 44 6.72 4.45 -2.89
N LYS A 45 6.80 5.59 -2.22
CA LYS A 45 6.98 5.67 -0.76
C LYS A 45 5.85 6.46 -0.12
N VAL A 46 5.36 5.97 1.01
CA VAL A 46 4.44 6.76 1.85
C VAL A 46 5.16 8.03 2.30
N SER A 47 4.46 9.16 2.22
CA SER A 47 4.94 10.44 2.70
C SER A 47 4.94 10.39 4.23
N GLN A 48 6.09 10.05 4.81
CA GLN A 48 6.27 10.16 6.25
C GLN A 48 6.37 11.64 6.60
N ASN A 49 5.23 12.28 6.82
CA ASN A 49 5.21 13.58 7.49
C ASN A 49 5.48 13.35 8.99
N SER A 50 6.73 13.01 9.31
CA SER A 50 7.24 12.99 10.68
C SER A 50 7.96 14.31 10.93
N GLN A 51 7.19 15.37 11.17
CA GLN A 51 7.68 16.55 11.88
C GLN A 51 6.77 16.83 13.06
N LEU A 52 7.29 16.40 14.23
CA LEU A 52 7.26 17.08 15.53
C LEU A 52 5.95 17.78 15.95
N LEU A 53 5.33 17.19 16.97
CA LEU A 53 4.82 17.96 18.11
C LEU A 53 5.77 17.73 19.29
#